data_AF-A0A6N2LWB6-F1
#
_entry.id   AF-A0A6N2LWB6-F1
#
_cell.length_a   1.000
_cell.length_b   1.000
_cell.length_c   1.000
_cell.angle_alpha   90.00
_cell.angle_beta   90.00
_cell.angle_gamma   90.00
#
_symmetry.space_group_name_H-M   'P 1'
#
loop_
_entity.id
_entity.type
_entity.pdbx_description
1 polymer ?
#
loop_
_entity_poly.entity_id
_entity_poly.type
_entity_poly.pdbx_seq_one_letter_code
_entity_poly.pdbx_strand_id
1 'polypeptide(L)' 'MDAIDSVVDPLREFAKDSVRLVKRCHKPDQKEFTKVASRTAIGFVVMGFVGFFVKLIFIQFIIVGAS' A
#
# COMPACT_ATOMS: atom_id res chain seq x y z
N MET A 1 -22.47 30.18 15.91
CA MET A 1 -22.13 29.44 14.67
C MET A 1 -20.69 29.74 14.23
N ASP A 2 -19.92 30.43 15.07
CA ASP A 2 -18.68 31.13 14.74
C ASP A 2 -17.43 30.28 14.96
N ALA A 3 -17.51 29.30 15.87
CA ALA A 3 -16.44 28.34 16.09
C ALA A 3 -16.29 27.33 14.94
N ILE A 4 -17.36 27.10 14.17
CA ILE A 4 -17.34 26.18 13.02
C ILE A 4 -16.72 26.89 11.81
N ASP A 5 -17.10 28.15 11.56
CA ASP A 5 -16.50 28.97 10.49
C ASP A 5 -14.98 29.13 10.70
N SER A 6 -14.55 29.39 11.94
CA SER A 6 -13.12 29.58 12.26
C SER A 6 -12.24 28.33 12.04
N VAL A 7 -12.82 27.12 12.02
CA VAL A 7 -12.08 25.88 11.71
C VAL A 7 -12.27 25.44 10.26
N VAL A 8 -13.37 25.83 9.61
CA VAL A 8 -13.65 25.50 8.21
C VAL A 8 -12.77 26.32 7.28
N ASP A 9 -12.53 27.60 7.56
CA ASP A 9 -11.65 28.46 6.75
C ASP A 9 -10.21 27.93 6.62
N PRO A 10 -9.48 27.60 7.70
CA PRO A 10 -8.12 27.06 7.57
C PRO A 10 -8.10 25.68 6.90
N LEU A 11 -9.14 24.85 7.08
CA LEU A 11 -9.26 23.57 6.38
C LEU A 11 -9.48 23.76 4.88
N ARG A 12 -10.25 24.78 4.49
CA ARG A 12 -10.52 25.10 3.08
C ARG A 12 -9.28 25.65 2.38
N GLU A 13 -8.48 26.45 3.07
CA GLU A 13 -7.19 26.93 2.60
C GLU A 13 -6.17 25.78 2.47
N PHE A 14 -6.09 24.90 3.48
CA PHE A 14 -5.26 23.70 3.44
C PHE A 14 -5.65 22.75 2.29
N ALA A 15 -6.94 22.57 2.02
CA ALA A 15 -7.41 21.76 0.92
C ALA A 15 -7.01 22.36 -0.45
N LYS A 16 -7.10 23.69 -0.60
CA LYS A 16 -6.61 24.40 -1.79
C LYS A 16 -5.11 24.22 -1.99
N ASP A 17 -4.32 24.35 -0.94
CA ASP A 17 -2.87 24.18 -1.00
C ASP A 17 -2.48 22.73 -1.27
N SER A 18 -3.18 21.75 -0.69
CA SER A 18 -2.98 20.33 -0.97
C SER A 18 -3.21 20.00 -2.44
N VAL A 19 -4.27 20.54 -3.05
CA VAL A 19 -4.54 20.35 -4.48
C VAL A 19 -3.48 21.03 -5.35
N ARG A 20 -3.00 22.22 -4.96
CA ARG A 20 -1.91 22.90 -5.65
C ARG A 20 -0.61 22.09 -5.58
N LEU A 21 -0.31 21.50 -4.42
CA LEU A 21 0.87 20.66 -4.21
C LEU A 21 0.83 19.41 -5.10
N VAL A 22 -0.27 18.65 -5.08
CA VAL A 22 -0.42 17.44 -5.89
C VAL A 22 -0.29 17.72 -7.39
N LYS A 23 -0.76 18.88 -7.86
CA LYS A 23 -0.59 19.31 -9.25
C LYS A 23 0.84 19.74 -9.60
N ARG A 24 1.63 20.15 -8.59
CA ARG A 24 3.05 20.53 -8.74
C ARG A 24 3.98 19.30 -8.74
N CYS A 25 3.56 18.20 -8.10
CA CYS A 25 4.32 16.96 -8.06
C CYS A 25 4.48 16.35 -9.45
N HIS A 26 5.66 15.81 -9.73
CA HIS A 26 5.91 15.04 -10.95
C HIS A 26 5.14 13.71 -10.85
N LYS A 27 4.09 13.55 -11.68
CA LYS A 27 3.36 12.27 -11.74
C LYS A 27 4.26 11.25 -12.42
N PRO A 28 4.42 10.04 -11.85
CA PRO A 28 5.24 9.03 -12.48
C PRO A 28 4.67 8.65 -13.84
N ASP A 29 5.54 8.41 -14.81
CA ASP A 29 5.13 7.94 -16.13
C ASP A 29 4.65 6.48 -16.07
N GLN A 30 3.90 6.02 -17.07
CA GLN A 30 3.43 4.63 -17.17
C GLN A 30 4.58 3.62 -17.09
N LYS A 31 5.75 3.95 -17.64
CA LYS A 31 6.94 3.10 -17.56
C LYS A 31 7.49 2.97 -16.14
N GLU A 32 7.49 4.06 -15.38
CA GLU A 32 7.96 4.06 -13.99
C GLU A 32 7.00 3.30 -13.09
N PHE A 33 5.69 3.53 -13.25
CA PHE A 33 4.67 2.76 -12.55
C PHE A 33 4.79 1.26 -12.80
N THR A 34 4.94 0.86 -14.07
CA THR A 34 5.06 -0.56 -14.43
C THR A 34 6.32 -1.19 -13.82
N LYS A 35 7.43 -0.44 -13.76
CA LYS A 35 8.69 -0.90 -13.15
C LYS A 35 8.57 -1.09 -11.63
N VAL A 36 7.86 -0.19 -10.95
CA VAL A 36 7.59 -0.34 -9.51
C VAL A 36 6.60 -1.49 -9.27
N ALA A 37 5.51 -1.53 -10.03
CA ALA A 37 4.48 -2.56 -9.92
C ALA A 37 5.05 -3.97 -10.13
N SER A 38 5.92 -4.17 -11.12
CA SER A 38 6.55 -5.48 -11.36
C SER A 38 7.47 -5.90 -10.22
N ARG A 39 8.27 -4.97 -9.67
CA ARG A 39 9.12 -5.23 -8.50
C ARG A 39 8.28 -5.61 -7.27
N THR A 40 7.19 -4.90 -7.00
CA THR A 40 6.28 -5.20 -5.90
C THR A 40 5.57 -6.54 -6.11
N ALA A 41 5.12 -6.84 -7.33
CA ALA A 41 4.45 -8.09 -7.66
C ALA A 41 5.37 -9.30 -7.42
N ILE A 42 6.64 -9.22 -7.81
CA ILE A 42 7.63 -10.27 -7.54
C ILE A 42 7.80 -10.48 -6.02
N GLY A 43 7.92 -9.40 -5.25
CA GLY A 43 8.01 -9.48 -3.79
C GLY A 43 6.78 -10.14 -3.16
N PHE A 44 5.58 -9.79 -3.62
CA PHE A 44 4.33 -10.40 -3.16
C PHE A 44 4.27 -11.89 -3.46
N VAL A 45 4.65 -12.30 -4.66
CA VAL A 45 4.69 -13.71 -5.07
C VAL A 45 5.68 -14.50 -4.22
N VAL A 46 6.89 -13.97 -3.98
CA VAL A 46 7.90 -14.65 -3.15
C VAL A 46 7.42 -14.79 -1.71
N MET A 47 6.89 -13.73 -1.09
CA MET A 47 6.39 -13.79 0.28
C MET A 47 5.19 -14.73 0.42
N GLY A 48 4.27 -14.72 -0.56
CA GLY A 48 3.14 -15.63 -0.60
C GLY A 48 3.56 -17.09 -0.74
N PHE A 49 4.53 -17.37 -1.62
CA PHE A 49 5.04 -18.72 -1.83
C PHE A 49 5.77 -19.24 -0.59
N VAL A 50 6.67 -18.45 0.01
CA VAL A 50 7.36 -18.84 1.25
C VAL A 50 6.35 -19.18 2.36
N GLY A 51 5.32 -18.34 2.56
CA GLY A 51 4.27 -18.60 3.55
C GLY A 51 3.49 -19.90 3.28
N PHE A 52 3.18 -20.19 2.02
CA PHE A 52 2.50 -21.42 1.63
C PHE A 52 3.33 -22.68 1.93
N PHE A 53 4.61 -22.68 1.56
CA PHE A 53 5.48 -23.85 1.80
C PHE A 53 5.74 -24.09 3.27
N VAL A 54 5.96 -23.04 4.07
CA VAL A 54 6.10 -23.16 5.53
C VAL A 54 4.83 -23.77 6.13
N LYS A 55 3.65 -23.31 5.70
CA LYS A 55 2.36 -23.85 6.17
C LYS A 55 2.17 -25.32 5.76
N LEU A 56 2.55 -25.69 4.54
CA LEU A 56 2.48 -27.05 4.04
C LEU A 56 3.43 -28.00 4.79
N ILE A 57 4.68 -27.59 5.04
CA ILE A 57 5.62 -28.44 5.79
C ILE A 57 5.10 -28.67 7.21
N PHE A 58 4.54 -27.64 7.83
CA PHE A 58 3.96 -27.75 9.17
C PHE A 58 2.76 -28.71 9.22
N ILE A 59 1.84 -28.66 8.24
CA ILE A 59 0.71 -29.58 8.20
C ILE A 59 1.15 -31.02 7.93
N GLN A 60 2.14 -31.21 7.05
CA GLN A 60 2.68 -32.54 6.77
C GLN A 60 3.38 -33.13 7.98
N PHE A 61 4.11 -32.33 8.75
CA PHE A 61 4.75 -32.78 9.98
C PHE A 61 3.74 -33.24 11.04
N ILE A 62 2.62 -32.53 11.20
CA ILE A 62 1.54 -32.95 12.12
C ILE A 62 0.92 -34.29 11.69
N ILE A 63 0.66 -34.48 10.39
CA ILE A 63 0.01 -35.69 9.88
C ILE A 63 0.94 -36.91 9.94
N VAL A 64 2.20 -36.76 9.54
CA VAL A 64 3.21 -37.83 9.60
C VAL A 64 3.62 -38.15 11.04
N GLY A 65 3.73 -37.15 11.91
CA GLY A 65 4.09 -37.36 13.32
C GLY A 65 2.96 -37.93 14.19
N ALA A 66 1.74 -38.02 13.67
CA ALA A 66 0.59 -38.64 14.34
C ALA A 66 0.43 -40.14 14.02
N SER A 67 1.27 -40.71 13.15
CA SER A 67 1.33 -42.15 12.84
C SER A 67 2.43 -42.85 13.62
#